data_AF-A0AAJ2U4X4-F1
#
_entry.id   AF-A0AAJ2U4X4-F1
#
_cell.length_a   1.000
_cell.length_b   1.000
_cell.length_c   1.000
_cell.angle_alpha   90.00
_cell.angle_beta   90.00
_cell.angle_gamma   90.00
#
_symmetry.space_group_name_H-M   'P 1'
#
loop_
_entity.id
_entity.type
_entity.pdbx_description
1 polymer ?
#
loop_
_entity_poly.entity_id
_entity_poly.type
_entity_poly.pdbx_seq_one_letter_code
_entity_poly.pdbx_strand_id
1 'polypeptide(L)'
;ATMSLDTIGEKATGNLRKIILLGVAFGGTVSGTAVMTAAIGNILTVELLKESVGIKITYIQWFTYTFPIWLMMIPVVWFTLLKWFPLTEDEKSFPHVKEELEHKLEEVGKLNIKEKKCLAILLMIVALWFTEPLHGLHPSVPALIGVVLMALPGIGCTRWDNLVKINFDTVLLMGVTLSLGYAFNKSGAAKLIGESLSSDWILYFLQSPIL
;
A
#
# COMPACT_ATOMS: atom_id res chain seq x y z
N ALA A 1 9.26 -2.35 -15.43
CA ALA A 1 8.34 -3.30 -16.09
C ALA A 1 8.54 -3.27 -17.61
N THR A 2 8.30 -2.16 -18.31
CA THR A 2 8.55 -2.05 -19.77
C THR A 2 9.97 -2.44 -20.18
N MET A 3 10.99 -1.91 -19.48
CA MET A 3 12.39 -2.26 -19.73
C MET A 3 12.75 -3.73 -19.47
N SER A 4 12.04 -4.44 -18.58
CA SER A 4 12.28 -5.88 -18.36
C SER A 4 11.50 -6.76 -19.34
N LEU A 5 10.56 -6.19 -20.09
CA LEU A 5 9.76 -6.90 -21.10
C LEU A 5 10.48 -6.91 -22.45
N ASP A 6 11.19 -5.82 -22.77
CA ASP A 6 12.05 -5.73 -23.95
C ASP A 6 13.23 -6.73 -23.86
N THR A 7 13.79 -6.88 -22.65
CA THR A 7 14.74 -7.91 -22.22
C THR A 7 14.27 -9.35 -22.50
N ILE A 8 12.99 -9.64 -22.28
CA ILE A 8 12.46 -11.01 -22.44
C ILE A 8 12.22 -11.35 -23.93
N GLY A 9 12.39 -10.38 -24.85
CA GLY A 9 12.17 -10.58 -26.28
C GLY A 9 10.71 -10.86 -26.64
N GLU A 10 9.78 -10.52 -25.74
CA GLU A 10 8.38 -10.90 -25.91
C GLU A 10 7.65 -9.96 -26.87
N LYS A 11 6.87 -10.53 -27.79
CA LYS A 11 6.03 -9.76 -28.72
C LYS A 11 5.13 -8.83 -27.91
N ALA A 12 4.91 -7.63 -28.43
CA ALA A 12 4.18 -6.55 -27.76
C ALA A 12 2.77 -6.95 -27.25
N THR A 13 2.19 -8.06 -27.73
CA THR A 13 0.84 -8.55 -27.44
C THR A 13 0.76 -9.86 -26.64
N GLY A 14 1.90 -10.42 -26.19
CA GLY A 14 1.98 -11.68 -25.44
C GLY A 14 1.21 -11.69 -24.11
N ASN A 15 0.78 -12.87 -23.68
CA ASN A 15 0.05 -13.05 -22.43
C ASN A 15 0.96 -12.91 -21.21
N LEU A 16 2.22 -13.30 -21.32
CA LEU A 16 3.22 -13.12 -20.26
C LEU A 16 3.47 -11.62 -19.99
N ARG A 17 3.57 -10.80 -21.04
CA ARG A 17 3.64 -9.33 -20.90
C ARG A 17 2.44 -8.77 -20.13
N LYS A 18 1.23 -9.22 -20.45
CA LYS A 18 0.00 -8.80 -19.74
C LYS A 18 0.06 -9.22 -18.27
N ILE A 19 0.47 -10.45 -17.98
CA ILE A 19 0.61 -10.95 -16.61
C ILE A 19 1.64 -10.15 -15.82
N ILE A 20 2.80 -9.83 -16.38
CA ILE A 20 3.83 -9.03 -15.70
C ILE A 20 3.33 -7.60 -15.44
N LEU A 21 2.75 -6.94 -16.44
CA LEU A 21 2.25 -5.57 -16.29
C LEU A 21 1.10 -5.48 -15.28
N LEU A 22 0.10 -6.35 -15.43
CA LEU A 22 -1.04 -6.41 -14.52
C LEU A 22 -0.63 -6.91 -13.14
N GLY A 23 0.30 -7.86 -13.06
CA GLY A 23 0.84 -8.39 -11.82
C GLY A 23 1.54 -7.31 -10.99
N VAL A 24 2.35 -6.44 -11.62
CA VAL A 24 2.97 -5.29 -10.94
C VAL A 24 1.90 -4.27 -10.51
N ALA A 25 0.91 -3.98 -11.37
CA ALA A 25 -0.14 -3.01 -11.07
C ALA A 25 -1.04 -3.47 -9.89
N PHE A 26 -1.58 -4.69 -9.98
CA PHE A 26 -2.41 -5.28 -8.93
C PHE A 26 -1.58 -5.61 -7.68
N GLY A 27 -0.35 -6.12 -7.84
CA GLY A 27 0.55 -6.39 -6.73
C GLY A 27 0.88 -5.15 -5.91
N GLY A 28 1.14 -4.02 -6.57
CA GLY A 28 1.32 -2.72 -5.91
C GLY A 28 0.06 -2.28 -5.16
N THR A 29 -1.11 -2.41 -5.79
CA THR A 29 -2.40 -2.03 -5.20
C THR A 29 -2.75 -2.87 -3.98
N VAL A 30 -2.64 -4.20 -4.10
CA VAL A 30 -2.90 -5.17 -3.03
C VAL A 30 -1.93 -4.95 -1.86
N SER A 31 -0.64 -4.72 -2.14
CA SER A 31 0.35 -4.43 -1.09
C SER A 31 0.08 -3.13 -0.34
N GLY A 32 -0.59 -2.17 -0.97
CA GLY A 32 -1.04 -0.93 -0.33
C GLY A 32 -2.08 -1.13 0.78
N THR A 33 -2.72 -2.31 0.88
CA THR A 33 -3.73 -2.58 1.91
C THR A 33 -3.12 -2.92 3.28
N ALA A 34 -2.02 -3.67 3.29
CA ALA A 34 -1.37 -4.12 4.53
C ALA A 34 -0.66 -3.00 5.29
N VAL A 35 -0.02 -2.10 4.56
CA VAL A 35 0.75 -0.99 5.12
C VAL A 35 -0.18 0.21 5.30
N MET A 36 -0.46 0.60 6.56
CA MET A 36 -1.41 1.68 6.87
C MET A 36 -1.07 2.98 6.12
N THR A 37 0.21 3.32 6.00
CA THR A 37 0.68 4.55 5.35
C THR A 37 0.82 4.46 3.83
N ALA A 38 0.60 3.29 3.21
CA ALA A 38 0.79 3.11 1.78
C ALA A 38 -0.39 3.63 0.94
N ALA A 39 -1.58 3.77 1.52
CA ALA A 39 -2.76 4.28 0.84
C ALA A 39 -3.51 5.31 1.69
N ILE A 40 -3.90 6.41 1.07
CA ILE A 40 -4.64 7.52 1.71
C ILE A 40 -5.92 7.01 2.38
N GLY A 41 -6.64 6.08 1.73
CA GLY A 41 -7.88 5.50 2.25
C GLY A 41 -7.71 4.80 3.60
N ASN A 42 -6.55 4.17 3.84
CA ASN A 42 -6.26 3.50 5.11
C ASN A 42 -6.16 4.54 6.24
N ILE A 43 -5.37 5.60 6.03
CA ILE A 43 -5.18 6.69 6.99
C ILE A 43 -6.52 7.37 7.29
N LEU A 44 -7.28 7.70 6.25
CA LEU A 44 -8.60 8.31 6.40
C LEU A 44 -9.56 7.43 7.21
N THR A 45 -9.54 6.12 6.99
CA THR A 45 -10.38 5.18 7.74
C THR A 45 -10.04 5.20 9.23
N VAL A 46 -8.75 5.15 9.56
CA VAL A 46 -8.29 5.19 10.96
C VAL A 46 -8.65 6.51 11.64
N GLU A 47 -8.45 7.65 10.97
CA GLU A 47 -8.81 8.95 11.53
C GLU A 47 -10.33 9.12 11.67
N LEU A 48 -11.12 8.71 10.66
CA LEU A 48 -12.57 8.80 10.74
C LEU A 48 -13.14 7.92 11.86
N LEU A 49 -12.64 6.70 12.05
CA LEU A 49 -13.08 5.82 13.14
C LEU A 49 -12.77 6.42 14.52
N LYS A 50 -11.60 7.05 14.65
CA LYS A 50 -11.19 7.74 15.86
C LYS A 50 -12.06 8.97 16.14
N GLU A 51 -12.32 9.80 15.13
CA GLU A 51 -13.12 11.03 15.29
C GLU A 51 -14.62 10.76 15.46
N SER A 52 -15.18 9.74 14.78
CA SER A 52 -16.63 9.49 14.77
C SER A 52 -17.11 8.49 15.82
N VAL A 53 -16.30 7.48 16.17
CA VAL A 53 -16.69 6.40 17.10
C VAL A 53 -15.73 6.27 18.28
N GLY A 54 -14.64 7.06 18.32
CA GLY A 54 -13.64 7.00 19.40
C GLY A 54 -12.72 5.77 19.34
N ILE A 55 -12.80 4.97 18.27
CA ILE A 55 -12.00 3.74 18.11
C ILE A 55 -10.62 4.13 17.57
N LYS A 56 -9.58 3.86 18.36
CA LYS A 56 -8.18 4.04 17.94
C LYS A 56 -7.63 2.71 17.44
N ILE A 57 -7.27 2.66 16.16
CA ILE A 57 -6.58 1.51 15.57
C ILE A 57 -5.09 1.84 15.49
N THR A 58 -4.28 1.10 16.24
CA THR A 58 -2.82 1.21 16.17
C THR A 58 -2.28 0.62 14.86
N TYR A 59 -1.05 0.99 14.48
CA TYR A 59 -0.38 0.49 13.28
C TYR A 59 -0.28 -1.03 13.26
N ILE A 60 0.11 -1.63 14.38
CA ILE A 60 0.24 -3.09 14.49
C ILE A 60 -1.12 -3.79 14.40
N GLN A 61 -2.18 -3.19 14.95
CA GLN A 61 -3.54 -3.73 14.83
C GLN A 61 -4.01 -3.69 13.37
N TRP A 62 -3.84 -2.54 12.69
CA TRP A 62 -4.15 -2.43 11.26
C TRP A 62 -3.42 -3.49 10.45
N PHE A 63 -2.11 -3.61 10.65
CA PHE A 63 -1.31 -4.62 9.97
C PHE A 63 -1.82 -6.03 10.27
N THR A 64 -2.12 -6.35 11.52
CA THR A 64 -2.64 -7.68 11.90
C THR A 64 -4.00 -7.99 11.27
N TYR A 65 -4.88 -7.00 11.14
CA TYR A 65 -6.19 -7.18 10.51
C TYR A 65 -6.11 -7.33 8.99
N THR A 66 -5.21 -6.56 8.36
CA THR A 66 -5.10 -6.50 6.90
C THR A 66 -4.12 -7.53 6.33
N PHE A 67 -3.14 -7.98 7.11
CA PHE A 67 -2.12 -8.93 6.67
C PHE A 67 -2.69 -10.27 6.18
N PRO A 68 -3.66 -10.92 6.85
CA PRO A 68 -4.27 -12.15 6.34
C PRO A 68 -4.98 -11.94 5.00
N ILE A 69 -5.65 -10.79 4.84
CA ILE A 69 -6.36 -10.43 3.62
C ILE A 69 -5.36 -10.18 2.49
N TRP A 70 -4.31 -9.40 2.76
CA TRP A 70 -3.23 -9.13 1.82
C TRP A 70 -2.54 -10.43 1.36
N LEU A 71 -2.17 -11.28 2.31
CA LEU A 71 -1.50 -12.55 2.03
C LEU A 71 -2.39 -13.50 1.21
N MET A 72 -3.70 -13.50 1.44
CA MET A 72 -4.67 -14.26 0.65
C MET A 72 -4.88 -13.66 -0.75
N MET A 73 -4.84 -12.34 -0.89
CA MET A 73 -5.04 -11.67 -2.18
C MET A 73 -3.89 -11.88 -3.16
N ILE A 74 -2.65 -12.09 -2.68
CA ILE A 74 -1.50 -12.39 -3.55
C ILE A 74 -1.75 -13.63 -4.44
N PRO A 75 -2.04 -14.83 -3.89
CA PRO A 75 -2.31 -16.00 -4.72
C PRO A 75 -3.60 -15.83 -5.52
N VAL A 76 -4.63 -15.15 -5.01
CA VAL A 76 -5.88 -14.91 -5.77
C VAL A 76 -5.59 -14.11 -7.03
N VAL A 77 -4.84 -13.01 -6.94
CA VAL A 77 -4.45 -12.21 -8.11
C VAL A 77 -3.57 -13.05 -9.05
N TRP A 78 -2.57 -13.74 -8.52
CA TRP A 78 -1.67 -14.58 -9.30
C TRP A 78 -2.41 -15.65 -10.10
N PHE A 79 -3.29 -16.43 -9.46
CA PHE A 79 -4.09 -17.45 -10.12
C PHE A 79 -5.09 -16.87 -11.10
N THR A 80 -5.72 -15.73 -10.78
CA THR A 80 -6.65 -15.06 -11.69
C THR A 80 -5.95 -14.62 -12.98
N LEU A 81 -4.74 -14.05 -12.86
CA LEU A 81 -3.95 -13.64 -14.02
C LEU A 81 -3.54 -14.84 -14.88
N LEU A 82 -3.05 -15.93 -14.28
CA LEU A 82 -2.70 -17.15 -15.02
C LEU A 82 -3.91 -17.82 -15.69
N LYS A 83 -5.08 -17.75 -15.05
CA LYS A 83 -6.32 -18.33 -15.59
C LYS A 83 -6.87 -17.51 -16.77
N TRP A 84 -6.82 -16.19 -16.71
CA TRP A 84 -7.35 -15.32 -17.76
C TRP A 84 -6.36 -15.07 -18.91
N PHE A 85 -5.06 -15.18 -18.64
CA PHE A 85 -4.00 -15.05 -19.63
C PHE A 85 -3.13 -16.32 -19.63
N PRO A 86 -3.67 -17.46 -20.06
CA PRO A 86 -2.90 -18.70 -20.09
C PRO A 86 -1.66 -18.54 -20.97
N LEU A 87 -0.52 -18.97 -20.44
CA LEU A 87 0.77 -18.93 -21.12
C LEU A 87 0.87 -20.07 -22.14
N THR A 88 1.32 -19.75 -23.34
CA THR A 88 1.74 -20.74 -24.34
C THR A 88 3.04 -21.42 -23.92
N GLU A 89 3.38 -22.58 -24.51
CA GLU A 89 4.63 -23.30 -24.19
C GLU A 89 5.88 -22.44 -24.45
N ASP A 90 5.85 -21.62 -25.51
CA ASP A 90 6.94 -20.70 -25.83
C ASP A 90 7.11 -19.62 -24.75
N GLU A 91 6.00 -19.07 -24.22
CA GLU A 91 6.00 -18.05 -23.14
C GLU A 91 6.32 -18.62 -21.76
N LYS A 92 6.25 -19.94 -21.58
CA LYS A 92 6.72 -20.62 -20.36
C LYS A 92 8.24 -20.79 -20.35
N SER A 93 8.87 -20.67 -21.52
CA SER A 93 10.32 -20.79 -21.65
C SER A 93 10.99 -19.41 -21.53
N PHE A 94 11.97 -19.31 -20.63
CA PHE A 94 12.70 -18.06 -20.36
C PHE A 94 14.21 -18.24 -20.59
N PRO A 95 14.65 -18.63 -21.80
CA PRO A 95 16.01 -19.09 -22.03
C PRO A 95 17.09 -18.05 -21.70
N HIS A 96 16.82 -16.76 -21.91
CA HIS A 96 17.80 -15.66 -21.70
C HIS A 96 17.63 -14.95 -20.35
N VAL A 97 16.57 -15.23 -19.60
CA VAL A 97 16.25 -14.49 -18.36
C VAL A 97 17.30 -14.70 -17.29
N LYS A 98 17.87 -15.91 -17.19
CA LYS A 98 18.90 -16.21 -16.18
C LYS A 98 20.18 -15.40 -16.44
N GLU A 99 20.67 -15.41 -17.67
CA GLU A 99 21.86 -14.66 -18.06
C GLU A 99 21.66 -13.14 -17.87
N GLU A 100 20.48 -12.63 -18.24
CA GLU A 100 20.19 -11.21 -18.08
C GLU A 100 19.94 -10.80 -16.62
N LEU A 101 19.40 -11.70 -15.79
CA LEU A 101 19.35 -11.52 -14.33
C LEU A 101 20.74 -11.47 -13.71
N GLU A 102 21.64 -12.37 -14.13
CA GLU A 102 23.03 -12.40 -13.66
C GLU A 102 23.74 -11.10 -14.05
N HIS A 103 23.62 -10.66 -15.30
CA HIS A 103 24.19 -9.38 -15.76
C HIS A 103 23.62 -8.17 -15.00
N LYS A 104 22.29 -8.09 -14.81
CA LYS A 104 21.67 -7.00 -14.03
C LYS A 104 22.07 -7.03 -12.56
N LEU A 105 22.26 -8.22 -11.98
CA LEU A 105 22.72 -8.36 -10.60
C LEU A 105 24.16 -7.85 -10.45
N GLU A 106 25.01 -8.11 -11.43
CA GLU A 106 26.37 -7.56 -11.50
C GLU A 106 26.37 -6.03 -11.66
N GLU A 107 25.49 -5.48 -12.51
CA GLU A 107 25.32 -4.03 -12.69
C GLU A 107 24.88 -3.31 -11.41
N VAL A 108 23.93 -3.89 -10.66
CA VAL A 108 23.45 -3.32 -9.39
C VAL A 108 24.54 -3.38 -8.32
N GLY A 109 25.32 -4.47 -8.30
CA GLY A 109 26.44 -4.63 -7.39
C GLY A 109 26.05 -4.61 -5.90
N LYS A 110 27.02 -4.27 -5.04
CA LYS A 110 26.82 -4.23 -3.59
C LYS A 110 26.14 -2.92 -3.18
N LEU A 111 25.24 -3.02 -2.19
CA LEU A 111 24.59 -1.84 -1.60
C LEU A 111 25.63 -0.80 -1.15
N ASN A 112 25.48 0.41 -1.67
CA ASN A 112 26.34 1.52 -1.29
C ASN A 112 25.98 2.03 0.11
N ILE A 113 26.83 2.91 0.66
CA ILE A 113 26.67 3.43 2.03
C ILE A 113 25.36 4.22 2.18
N LYS A 114 24.91 4.93 1.14
CA LYS A 114 23.66 5.72 1.18
C LYS A 114 22.43 4.82 1.21
N GLU A 115 22.43 3.74 0.44
CA GLU A 115 21.36 2.73 0.43
C GLU A 115 21.26 2.01 1.77
N LYS A 116 22.39 1.63 2.36
CA LYS A 116 22.42 1.03 3.70
C LYS A 116 21.86 1.98 4.76
N LYS A 117 22.19 3.27 4.69
CA LYS A 117 21.62 4.30 5.58
C LYS A 117 20.11 4.45 5.38
N CYS A 118 19.65 4.51 4.13
CA CYS A 118 18.24 4.58 3.79
C CYS A 118 17.46 3.37 4.35
N LEU A 119 17.98 2.16 4.15
CA LEU A 119 17.39 0.94 4.67
C LEU A 119 17.35 0.93 6.21
N ALA A 120 18.41 1.36 6.87
CA ALA A 120 18.45 1.45 8.33
C ALA A 120 17.41 2.43 8.88
N ILE A 121 17.25 3.60 8.25
CA ILE A 121 16.23 4.58 8.61
C ILE A 121 14.82 4.00 8.38
N LEU A 122 14.57 3.36 7.24
CA LEU A 122 13.29 2.72 6.94
C LEU A 122 12.93 1.66 7.99
N LEU A 123 13.85 0.75 8.32
CA LEU A 123 13.63 -0.29 9.32
C LEU A 123 13.36 0.32 10.71
N MET A 124 14.04 1.40 11.07
CA MET A 124 13.79 2.12 12.31
C MET A 124 12.38 2.74 12.34
N ILE A 125 11.92 3.36 11.25
CA ILE A 125 10.55 3.91 11.16
C ILE A 125 9.52 2.79 11.29
N VAL A 126 9.71 1.68 10.58
CA VAL A 126 8.82 0.50 10.68
C VAL A 126 8.79 -0.04 12.11
N ALA A 127 9.93 -0.12 12.79
CA ALA A 127 10.00 -0.54 14.18
C ALA A 127 9.25 0.42 15.11
N LEU A 128 9.34 1.73 14.90
CA LEU A 128 8.57 2.73 15.65
C LEU A 128 7.07 2.63 15.38
N TRP A 129 6.65 2.34 14.16
CA TRP A 129 5.24 2.10 13.87
C TRP A 129 4.73 0.84 14.58
N PHE A 130 5.48 -0.26 14.53
CA PHE A 130 5.09 -1.52 15.16
C PHE A 130 5.11 -1.43 16.70
N THR A 131 5.95 -0.57 17.26
CA THR A 131 6.01 -0.31 18.71
C THR A 131 5.12 0.84 19.16
N GLU A 132 4.20 1.34 18.32
CA GLU A 132 3.19 2.34 18.67
C GLU A 132 2.50 2.07 20.02
N PRO A 133 2.07 0.84 20.36
CA PRO A 133 1.42 0.57 21.64
C PRO A 133 2.29 0.84 22.87
N LEU A 134 3.62 0.86 22.74
CA LEU A 134 4.56 1.07 23.85
C LEU A 134 4.76 2.56 24.18
N HIS A 135 4.72 3.42 23.18
CA HIS A 135 5.03 4.85 23.33
C HIS A 135 3.86 5.78 22.99
N GLY A 136 2.79 5.27 22.36
CA GLY A 136 1.59 6.02 22.00
C GLY A 136 1.83 7.16 21.00
N LEU A 137 2.88 7.05 20.16
CA LEU A 137 3.21 8.12 19.21
C LEU A 137 2.36 7.94 17.96
N HIS A 138 1.72 9.01 17.53
CA HIS A 138 0.97 9.04 16.28
C HIS A 138 1.87 8.60 15.10
N PRO A 139 1.38 7.82 14.12
CA PRO A 139 2.19 7.34 12.98
C PRO A 139 2.91 8.44 12.19
N SER A 140 2.41 9.68 12.23
CA SER A 140 3.07 10.86 11.65
C SER A 140 4.38 11.23 12.33
N VAL A 141 4.56 10.95 13.62
CA VAL A 141 5.76 11.31 14.38
C VAL A 141 6.97 10.47 13.92
N PRO A 142 6.92 9.13 13.88
CA PRO A 142 7.99 8.33 13.27
C PRO A 142 8.30 8.71 11.82
N ALA A 143 7.28 9.05 11.03
CA ALA A 143 7.46 9.49 9.65
C ALA A 143 8.26 10.81 9.57
N LEU A 144 7.93 11.80 10.41
CA LEU A 144 8.68 13.07 10.49
C LEU A 144 10.12 12.86 10.97
N ILE A 145 10.34 12.00 11.97
CA ILE A 145 11.68 11.61 12.42
C ILE A 145 12.47 11.03 11.23
N GLY A 146 11.84 10.16 10.44
CA GLY A 146 12.40 9.62 9.22
C GLY A 146 12.86 10.69 8.24
N VAL A 147 11.99 11.64 7.90
CA VAL A 147 12.30 12.75 6.98
C VAL A 147 13.48 13.58 7.49
N VAL A 148 13.48 13.92 8.79
CA VAL A 148 14.58 14.69 9.39
C VAL A 148 15.89 13.91 9.31
N LEU A 149 15.90 12.63 9.70
CA LEU A 149 17.11 11.80 9.64
C LEU A 149 17.63 11.62 8.21
N MET A 150 16.73 11.48 7.24
CA MET A 150 17.10 11.38 5.83
C MET A 150 17.74 12.67 5.29
N ALA A 151 17.41 13.83 5.86
CA ALA A 151 17.91 15.15 5.47
C ALA A 151 19.19 15.60 6.21
N LEU A 152 19.53 14.98 7.35
CA LEU A 152 20.65 15.42 8.18
C LEU A 152 22.01 15.27 7.45
N PRO A 153 22.93 16.24 7.58
CA PRO A 153 24.28 16.09 7.04
C PRO A 153 25.01 14.94 7.75
N GLY A 154 25.75 14.13 6.99
CA GLY A 154 26.53 13.00 7.51
C GLY A 154 25.72 11.73 7.81
N ILE A 155 24.51 11.84 8.37
CA ILE A 155 23.63 10.70 8.69
C ILE A 155 22.68 10.39 7.53
N GLY A 156 22.13 11.43 6.89
CA GLY A 156 21.12 11.31 5.86
C GLY A 156 21.58 10.63 4.58
N CYS A 157 20.60 10.16 3.81
CA CYS A 157 20.79 9.48 2.54
C CYS A 157 20.36 10.33 1.34
N THR A 158 19.69 11.47 1.55
CA THR A 158 19.18 12.34 0.49
C THR A 158 19.30 13.83 0.86
N ARG A 159 18.99 14.71 -0.10
CA ARG A 159 18.96 16.16 0.10
C ARG A 159 17.55 16.63 0.43
N TRP A 160 17.45 17.72 1.19
CA TRP A 160 16.18 18.38 1.52
C TRP A 160 15.32 18.68 0.28
N ASP A 161 15.95 19.18 -0.79
CA ASP A 161 15.28 19.51 -2.06
C ASP A 161 14.55 18.32 -2.70
N ASN A 162 15.00 17.09 -2.42
CA ASN A 162 14.35 15.87 -2.91
C ASN A 162 13.20 15.42 -2.00
N LEU A 163 13.21 15.81 -0.72
CA LEU A 163 12.20 15.43 0.27
C LEU A 163 10.96 16.34 0.23
N VAL A 164 11.13 17.61 -0.15
CA VAL A 164 10.03 18.61 -0.18
C VAL A 164 9.19 18.54 -1.47
N LYS A 165 9.38 17.50 -2.30
CA LYS A 165 8.52 17.23 -3.48
C LYS A 165 7.20 16.58 -3.06
N ILE A 166 6.44 17.28 -2.22
CA ILE A 166 5.18 16.81 -1.64
C ILE A 166 4.05 17.03 -2.65
N ASN A 167 3.19 16.03 -2.81
CA ASN A 167 1.95 16.17 -3.57
C ASN A 167 0.90 16.89 -2.69
N PHE A 168 0.75 18.20 -2.89
CA PHE A 168 -0.21 19.00 -2.12
C PHE A 168 -1.68 18.64 -2.44
N ASP A 169 -1.98 18.12 -3.62
CA ASP A 169 -3.34 17.66 -3.97
C ASP A 169 -3.80 16.53 -3.05
N THR A 170 -2.88 15.62 -2.71
CA THR A 170 -3.12 14.52 -1.76
C THR A 170 -3.42 15.05 -0.35
N VAL A 171 -2.66 16.07 0.10
CA VAL A 171 -2.86 16.70 1.41
C VAL A 171 -4.22 17.40 1.48
N LEU A 172 -4.56 18.16 0.43
CA LEU A 172 -5.85 18.84 0.31
C LEU A 172 -7.01 17.85 0.26
N LEU A 173 -6.87 16.75 -0.49
CA LEU A 173 -7.88 15.69 -0.57
C LEU A 173 -8.18 15.09 0.82
N MET A 174 -7.15 14.83 1.62
CA MET A 174 -7.33 14.34 3.00
C MET A 174 -8.12 15.35 3.84
N GLY A 175 -7.75 16.62 3.79
CA GLY A 175 -8.44 17.69 4.53
C GLY A 175 -9.91 17.84 4.14
N VAL A 176 -10.20 17.85 2.83
CA VAL A 176 -11.58 17.93 2.30
C VAL A 176 -12.40 16.71 2.73
N THR A 177 -11.82 15.51 2.63
CA THR A 177 -12.53 14.27 2.96
C THR A 177 -12.88 14.18 4.44
N LEU A 178 -11.94 14.51 5.34
CA LEU A 178 -12.19 14.55 6.78
C LEU A 178 -13.22 15.63 7.15
N SER A 179 -13.12 16.81 6.54
CA SER A 179 -14.07 17.91 6.78
C SER A 179 -15.48 17.53 6.35
N LEU A 180 -15.62 16.89 5.19
CA LEU A 180 -16.90 16.39 4.70
C LEU A 180 -17.46 15.29 5.61
N GLY A 181 -16.63 14.33 6.02
CA GLY A 181 -17.01 13.28 6.97
C GLY A 181 -17.50 13.85 8.30
N TYR A 182 -16.81 14.86 8.84
CA TYR A 182 -17.21 15.56 10.05
C TYR A 182 -18.54 16.32 9.88
N ALA A 183 -18.70 17.08 8.79
CA ALA A 183 -19.95 17.79 8.51
C ALA A 183 -21.13 16.83 8.32
N PHE A 184 -20.90 15.70 7.65
CA PHE A 184 -21.88 14.66 7.42
C PHE A 184 -22.34 13.97 8.72
N ASN A 185 -21.41 13.72 9.65
CA ASN A 185 -21.73 13.21 10.97
C ASN A 185 -22.46 14.26 11.83
N LYS A 186 -21.92 15.49 11.91
CA LYS A 186 -22.44 16.58 12.73
C LYS A 186 -23.83 17.07 12.31
N SER A 187 -24.12 17.07 11.01
CA SER A 187 -25.44 17.43 10.48
C SER A 187 -26.54 16.42 10.82
N GLY A 188 -26.18 15.23 11.33
CA GLY A 188 -27.12 14.13 11.57
C GLY A 188 -27.49 13.35 10.31
N ALA A 189 -26.95 13.71 9.13
CA ALA A 189 -27.21 13.00 7.89
C ALA A 189 -26.75 11.53 7.95
N ALA A 190 -25.58 11.28 8.55
CA ALA A 190 -25.10 9.91 8.80
C ALA A 190 -26.10 9.08 9.62
N LYS A 191 -26.71 9.69 10.64
CA LYS A 191 -27.70 9.05 11.51
C LYS A 191 -28.99 8.75 10.76
N LEU A 192 -29.51 9.71 9.97
CA LEU A 192 -30.71 9.51 9.17
C LEU A 192 -30.57 8.37 8.16
N ILE A 193 -29.41 8.28 7.49
CA ILE A 193 -29.13 7.16 6.58
C ILE A 193 -29.02 5.85 7.36
N GLY A 194 -28.33 5.85 8.51
CA GLY A 194 -28.20 4.68 9.37
C GLY A 194 -29.56 4.14 9.83
N GLU A 195 -30.47 5.02 10.26
CA GLU A 195 -31.84 4.66 10.66
C GLU A 195 -32.66 4.14 9.47
N SER A 196 -32.52 4.76 8.30
CA SER A 196 -33.20 4.29 7.07
C SER A 196 -32.73 2.89 6.65
N LEU A 197 -31.43 2.63 6.78
CA LEU A 197 -30.82 1.33 6.50
C LEU A 197 -31.11 0.28 7.59
N SER A 198 -31.52 0.70 8.79
CA SER A 198 -31.85 -0.20 9.90
C SER A 198 -33.30 -0.69 9.86
N SER A 199 -33.98 -0.56 8.72
CA SER A 199 -35.31 -1.12 8.55
C SER A 199 -35.26 -2.65 8.63
N ASP A 200 -36.26 -3.26 9.26
CA ASP A 200 -36.27 -4.68 9.63
C ASP A 200 -35.99 -5.62 8.44
N TRP A 201 -36.40 -5.23 7.23
CA TRP A 201 -36.16 -6.03 6.02
C TRP A 201 -34.68 -6.04 5.60
N ILE A 202 -33.94 -4.95 5.80
CA ILE A 202 -32.51 -4.86 5.48
C ILE A 202 -31.72 -5.65 6.51
N LEU A 203 -32.07 -5.53 7.78
CA LEU A 203 -31.42 -6.29 8.85
C LEU A 203 -31.67 -7.80 8.68
N TYR A 204 -32.88 -8.20 8.30
CA TYR A 204 -33.21 -9.58 7.97
C TYR A 204 -32.41 -10.10 6.76
N PHE A 205 -32.30 -9.30 5.69
CA PHE A 205 -31.49 -9.63 4.52
C PHE A 205 -29.99 -9.77 4.86
N LEU A 206 -29.44 -8.88 5.69
CA LEU A 206 -28.04 -8.92 6.12
C LEU A 206 -27.74 -10.10 7.06
N GLN A 207 -28.70 -10.50 7.90
CA GLN A 207 -28.56 -11.65 8.81
C GLN A 207 -28.75 -12.99 8.11
N SER A 208 -29.51 -13.02 7.00
CA SER A 208 -29.75 -14.23 6.20
C SER A 208 -29.26 -14.03 4.76
N PRO A 209 -27.93 -14.01 4.52
CA PRO A 209 -27.35 -13.74 3.20
C PRO A 209 -27.57 -14.86 2.17
N ILE A 210 -28.38 -15.87 2.48
CA ILE A 210 -28.68 -17.01 1.61
C ILE A 210 -30.20 -17.08 1.41
N LEU A 211 -30.67 -16.25 0.48
CA LEU A 211 -31.78 -16.53 -0.43
C LEU A 211 -31.26 -16.33 -1.85
#